data_AF-A0A843J6Q6-F1
#
_entry.id   AF-A0A843J6Q6-F1
#
_cell.length_a   1.000
_cell.length_b   1.000
_cell.length_c   1.000
_cell.angle_alpha   90.00
_cell.angle_beta   90.00
_cell.angle_gamma   90.00
#
_symmetry.space_group_name_H-M   'P 1'
#
loop_
_entity.id
_entity.type
_entity.pdbx_description
1 polymer ?
#
loop_
_entity_poly.entity_id
_entity_poly.type
_entity_poly.pdbx_seq_one_letter_code
_entity_poly.pdbx_strand_id
1 'polypeptide(L)' 'ASVILVNNHPSGNLKPSQADLDFTKRLCNSGNILGIEVLDHVIVTKKSWVSLKKEGLMPESA' A
#
# COMPACT_ATOMS: atom_id res chain seq x y z
N ALA A 1 -11.68 4.89 -12.27
CA ALA A 1 -11.63 5.35 -10.87
C ALA A 1 -10.38 4.77 -10.23
N SER A 2 -9.83 5.40 -9.19
CA SER A 2 -8.58 4.94 -8.56
C SER A 2 -8.65 5.13 -7.05
N VAL A 3 -7.84 4.39 -6.32
CA VAL A 3 -7.82 4.38 -4.85
C VAL A 3 -6.40 4.47 -4.30
N ILE A 4 -6.27 4.98 -3.08
CA ILE A 4 -5.05 4.90 -2.26
C ILE A 4 -5.42 4.14 -0.99
N LEU A 5 -4.60 3.15 -0.63
CA LEU A 5 -4.74 2.45 0.63
C LEU A 5 -3.94 3.18 1.71
N VAL A 6 -4.53 3.38 2.88
CA VAL A 6 -3.84 3.95 4.04
C VAL A 6 -3.96 3.00 5.22
N ASN A 7 -2.83 2.53 5.74
CA ASN A 7 -2.79 1.68 6.93
C ASN A 7 -2.12 2.42 8.10
N ASN A 8 -2.76 2.39 9.26
CA ASN A 8 -2.22 3.03 10.46
C ASN A 8 -1.38 2.02 11.24
N HIS A 9 -0.16 2.41 11.62
CA HIS A 9 0.69 1.67 12.54
C HIS A 9 0.75 2.42 13.89
N PRO A 10 -0.12 2.09 14.86
CA PRO A 10 -0.11 2.68 16.20
C PRO A 10 1.21 2.46 16.96
N SER A 11 1.96 1.42 16.59
CA SER A 11 3.29 1.12 17.13
C SER A 11 4.34 2.19 16.83
N GLY A 12 4.08 3.08 15.85
CA GLY A 12 5.03 4.07 15.39
C GLY A 12 6.07 3.53 14.40
N ASN A 13 6.02 2.24 14.05
CA ASN A 13 6.94 1.64 13.09
C ASN A 13 6.44 1.87 11.66
N LEU A 14 7.24 2.51 10.82
CA LEU A 14 6.93 2.70 9.40
C LEU A 14 7.30 1.51 8.52
N LYS A 15 8.05 0.53 9.03
CA LYS A 15 8.43 -0.63 8.24
C LYS A 15 7.17 -1.46 7.92
N PRO A 16 6.84 -1.69 6.63
CA PRO A 16 5.76 -2.59 6.26
C PRO A 16 6.05 -4.00 6.77
N SER A 17 5.03 -4.64 7.32
CA SER A 17 5.07 -6.07 7.64
C SER A 17 4.90 -6.90 6.37
N GLN A 18 5.21 -8.19 6.45
CA GLN A 18 4.93 -9.11 5.33
C GLN A 18 3.43 -9.12 4.99
N ALA A 19 2.56 -9.02 6.01
CA ALA A 19 1.12 -8.95 5.81
C ALA A 19 0.70 -7.69 5.03
N ASP A 20 1.34 -6.54 5.27
CA ASP A 20 1.08 -5.32 4.50
C ASP A 20 1.43 -5.51 3.03
N LEU A 21 2.59 -6.11 2.73
CA LEU A 21 3.04 -6.37 1.36
C LEU A 21 2.12 -7.36 0.64
N ASP A 22 1.78 -8.47 1.29
CA ASP A 22 0.89 -9.49 0.71
C ASP A 22 -0.52 -8.94 0.46
N PHE A 23 -1.02 -8.11 1.38
CA PHE A 23 -2.30 -7.42 1.21
C PHE A 23 -2.26 -6.43 0.05
N THR A 24 -1.20 -5.61 -0.04
CA THR A 24 -0.97 -4.67 -1.15
C THR A 24 -1.02 -5.40 -2.48
N LYS A 25 -0.29 -6.52 -2.61
CA LYS A 25 -0.24 -7.32 -3.83
C LYS A 25 -1.62 -7.86 -4.22
N ARG A 26 -2.35 -8.42 -3.26
CA ARG A 26 -3.72 -8.91 -3.50
C ARG A 26 -4.65 -7.78 -3.93
N LEU A 27 -4.57 -6.62 -3.29
CA LEU A 27 -5.42 -5.48 -3.61
C LEU A 27 -5.12 -4.91 -5.00
N CYS A 28 -3.85 -4.79 -5.39
CA CYS A 28 -3.48 -4.37 -6.75
C CYS A 28 -4.03 -5.35 -7.80
N ASN A 29 -3.91 -6.66 -7.56
CA ASN A 29 -4.44 -7.68 -8.47
C ASN A 29 -5.97 -7.58 -8.59
N SER A 30 -6.68 -7.42 -7.47
CA SER A 30 -8.13 -7.23 -7.47
C SER A 30 -8.54 -5.92 -8.15
N GLY A 31 -7.80 -4.83 -7.92
CA GLY A 31 -8.01 -3.55 -8.57
C GLY A 31 -7.91 -3.67 -10.09
N ASN A 32 -6.91 -4.39 -10.60
CA ASN A 32 -6.75 -4.63 -12.04
C ASN A 32 -7.99 -5.35 -12.64
N ILE A 33 -8.49 -6.39 -11.97
CA ILE A 33 -9.71 -7.11 -12.42
C ILE A 33 -10.93 -6.17 -12.47
N LEU A 34 -11.03 -5.25 -11.52
CA LEU A 34 -12.15 -4.31 -11.41
C LEU A 34 -11.99 -3.05 -12.27
N GLY A 35 -10.84 -2.87 -12.94
CA GLY A 35 -10.52 -1.62 -13.63
C GLY A 35 -10.35 -0.42 -12.69
N ILE A 36 -9.93 -0.67 -11.45
CA ILE A 36 -9.68 0.34 -10.41
C ILE A 36 -8.22 0.26 -9.99
N GLU A 37 -7.44 1.28 -10.35
CA GLU A 37 -6.02 1.33 -10.03
C GLU A 37 -5.77 1.63 -8.54
N VAL A 38 -4.86 0.88 -7.93
CA VAL A 38 -4.32 1.18 -6.60
C VAL A 38 -3.07 2.04 -6.79
N LEU A 39 -3.20 3.34 -6.54
CA LEU A 39 -2.15 4.31 -6.83
C LEU A 39 -0.99 4.25 -5.84
N ASP A 40 -1.27 3.92 -4.58
CA ASP A 40 -0.28 3.78 -3.51
C ASP A 40 -0.85 2.99 -2.33
N HIS A 41 0.04 2.46 -1.50
CA HIS A 41 -0.24 2.06 -0.13
C HIS A 41 0.64 2.85 0.82
N VAL A 42 0.02 3.71 1.63
CA VAL A 42 0.68 4.59 2.58
C VAL A 42 0.53 4.03 4.00
N ILE A 43 1.66 3.79 4.68
CA ILE A 43 1.66 3.49 6.10
C ILE A 43 1.84 4.80 6.86
N VAL A 44 0.94 5.09 7.80
CA VAL A 44 0.96 6.31 8.61
C VAL A 44 1.17 5.99 10.08
N THR A 45 1.83 6.91 10.76
CA THR A 45 2.00 6.92 12.23
C THR A 45 1.65 8.32 12.74
N LYS A 46 1.69 8.51 14.06
CA LYS A 46 1.41 9.82 14.67
C LYS A 46 2.32 10.97 14.17
N LYS A 47 3.55 10.68 13.73
CA LYS A 47 4.56 11.71 13.40
C LYS A 47 5.09 11.64 11.98
N SER A 48 4.84 10.57 11.24
CA SER A 48 5.46 10.32 9.94
C SER A 48 4.69 9.28 9.13
N TRP A 49 5.05 9.11 7.87
CA TRP A 49 4.44 8.18 6.93
C TRP A 49 5.49 7.61 5.95
N VAL A 50 5.15 6.49 5.30
CA VAL A 50 5.93 5.94 4.18
C VAL A 50 4.98 5.52 3.04
N SER A 51 5.41 5.73 1.80
CA SER A 51 4.71 5.28 0.59
C SER A 51 5.37 4.01 0.08
N LEU A 52 4.62 2.93 -0.02
CA LEU A 52 5.15 1.69 -0.58
C LEU A 52 5.52 1.85 -2.06
N LYS A 53 4.81 2.71 -2.81
CA LYS A 53 5.18 3.04 -4.20
C LYS A 53 6.55 3.72 -4.27
N LYS A 54 6.80 4.72 -3.42
CA LYS A 54 8.07 5.45 -3.38
C LYS A 54 9.24 4.53 -2.99
N GLU A 55 8.99 3.57 -2.11
CA GLU A 55 10.00 2.58 -1.70
C GLU A 55 10.17 1.43 -2.69
N GLY A 56 9.43 1.40 -3.81
CA GLY A 56 9.51 0.31 -4.80
C GLY A 56 8.99 -1.04 -4.28
N LEU A 57 8.08 -1.02 -3.31
CA LEU A 57 7.53 -2.21 -2.64
C LEU A 57 6.17 -2.64 -3.19
N MET A 58 5.60 -1.87 -4.13
CA MET A 58 4.37 -2.25 -4.83
C MET A 58 4.69 -3.14 -6.02
N PRO A 59 3.79 -4.09 -6.38
CA PRO A 59 3.90 -4.81 -7.64
C PRO A 59 3.90 -3.82 -8.80
N GLU A 60 4.72 -4.07 -9.81
CA GLU A 60 4.58 -3.37 -11.09
C GLU A 60 3.18 -3.64 -11.63
N SER A 61 2.48 -2.57 -12.00
CA SER A 61 1.23 -2.66 -12.73
C SER A 61 1.51 -3.35 -14.07
N ALA A 62 0.84 -4.47 -14.32
CA ALA A 62 0.78 -5.09 -15.64
C ALA A 62 0.11 -4.16 -16.65
#